data_AF-A0AAU2XZ93-F1
#
_entry.id   AF-A0AAU2XZ93-F1
#
_cell.length_a   1.000
_cell.length_b   1.000
_cell.length_c   1.000
_cell.angle_alpha   90.00
_cell.angle_beta   90.00
_cell.angle_gamma   90.00
#
_symmetry.space_group_name_H-M   'P 1'
#
loop_
_entity.id
_entity.type
_entity.pdbx_description
1 polymer ?
#
loop_
_entity_poly.entity_id
_entity_poly.type
_entity_poly.pdbx_seq_one_letter_code
_entity_poly.pdbx_strand_id
1 'polypeptide(L)'
;MVTVKVGDLFSEGADLIVGFTDVFDTTTNGGDIISPRSVQGQLLSNVFGGDEGSLEGALEAALRNHQVSFVESEEAKPRGKRKRYPIGTVAVLVRQSVKYYCVAYSRMGNNLTAQSSVNNLWNCLGGTWGAVAEHGHLNPVAIPVLGSDLARVDNLDHESLIKMVILSFVARSREGVVSRELTVVVHPDNVEYVNLNEVRAFLYSL
;
A
#
# COMPACT_ATOMS: atom_id res chain seq x y z
N MET A 1 3.04 19.18 -4.21
CA MET A 1 3.38 19.46 -2.79
C MET A 1 3.55 18.13 -2.07
N VAL A 2 4.49 18.01 -1.14
CA VAL A 2 4.69 16.80 -0.33
C VAL A 2 4.56 17.16 1.14
N THR A 3 3.69 16.45 1.85
CA THR A 3 3.41 16.66 3.28
C THR A 3 3.65 15.35 4.02
N VAL A 4 4.19 15.43 5.23
CA VAL A 4 4.25 14.29 6.17
C VAL A 4 3.53 14.72 7.44
N LYS A 5 2.59 13.91 7.91
CA LYS A 5 1.81 14.22 9.11
C LYS A 5 1.43 12.98 9.90
N VAL A 6 1.11 13.18 11.17
CA VAL A 6 0.58 12.13 12.06
C VAL A 6 -0.94 12.12 11.95
N GLY A 7 -1.54 10.95 11.78
CA GLY A 7 -2.99 10.83 11.69
C GLY A 7 -3.49 9.47 11.20
N ASP A 8 -4.78 9.41 10.92
CA ASP A 8 -5.44 8.24 10.32
C ASP A 8 -5.54 8.40 8.80
N LEU A 9 -5.06 7.40 8.06
CA LEU A 9 -5.08 7.37 6.60
C LEU A 9 -6.51 7.48 6.05
N PHE A 10 -7.50 6.85 6.69
CA PHE A 10 -8.88 6.82 6.19
C PHE A 10 -9.66 8.11 6.49
N SER A 11 -9.06 9.02 7.27
CA SER A 11 -9.58 10.35 7.51
C SER A 11 -9.09 11.39 6.49
N GLU A 12 -8.25 10.98 5.53
CA GLU A 12 -7.71 11.87 4.49
C GLU A 12 -8.73 12.18 3.39
N GLY A 13 -8.84 13.46 3.02
CA GLY A 13 -9.63 13.93 1.87
C GLY A 13 -8.92 13.71 0.53
N ALA A 14 -8.37 12.52 0.30
CA ALA A 14 -7.50 12.18 -0.83
C ALA A 14 -7.81 10.78 -1.38
N ASP A 15 -7.35 10.48 -2.59
CA ASP A 15 -7.26 9.08 -3.03
C ASP A 15 -6.21 8.35 -2.17
N LEU A 16 -6.44 7.09 -1.80
CA LEU A 16 -5.63 6.39 -0.78
C LEU A 16 -4.81 5.27 -1.39
N ILE A 17 -3.56 5.12 -0.94
CA ILE A 17 -2.71 3.97 -1.24
C ILE A 17 -2.75 2.99 -0.07
N VAL A 18 -3.05 1.73 -0.36
CA VAL A 18 -3.17 0.66 0.63
C VAL A 18 -2.22 -0.48 0.26
N GLY A 19 -1.35 -0.87 1.18
CA GLY A 19 -0.42 -1.98 0.98
C GLY A 19 -1.11 -3.34 1.11
N PHE A 20 -0.85 -4.22 0.15
CA PHE A 20 -1.25 -5.61 0.10
C PHE A 20 -0.04 -6.53 -0.13
N THR A 21 -0.24 -7.83 0.11
CA THR A 21 0.66 -8.86 -0.38
C THR A 21 0.39 -9.19 -1.85
N ASP A 22 1.30 -9.91 -2.48
CA ASP A 22 1.25 -10.38 -3.87
C ASP A 22 0.07 -11.30 -4.20
N VAL A 23 -0.68 -11.78 -3.20
CA VAL A 23 -1.89 -12.59 -3.38
C VAL A 23 -3.18 -11.81 -3.15
N PHE A 24 -3.09 -10.56 -2.68
CA PHE A 24 -4.25 -9.72 -2.34
C PHE A 24 -5.27 -10.41 -1.42
N ASP A 25 -4.81 -11.20 -0.44
CA ASP A 25 -5.67 -11.86 0.55
C ASP A 25 -6.54 -10.83 1.28
N THR A 26 -7.82 -11.13 1.53
CA THR A 26 -8.81 -10.23 2.16
C THR A 26 -9.35 -10.77 3.47
N THR A 27 -9.11 -12.05 3.77
CA THR A 27 -9.70 -12.75 4.90
C THR A 27 -9.16 -12.24 6.22
N THR A 28 -10.05 -11.65 7.01
CA THR A 28 -9.77 -11.19 8.38
C THR A 28 -10.31 -12.12 9.45
N ASN A 29 -11.17 -13.08 9.08
CA ASN A 29 -11.71 -14.10 9.97
C ASN A 29 -10.59 -14.89 10.67
N GLY A 30 -10.56 -14.80 12.00
CA GLY A 30 -9.53 -15.40 12.86
C GLY A 30 -8.25 -14.58 13.02
N GLY A 31 -8.05 -13.50 12.26
CA GLY A 31 -6.89 -12.59 12.36
C GLY A 31 -5.55 -13.17 11.87
N ASP A 32 -5.51 -14.47 11.55
CA ASP A 32 -4.29 -15.19 11.17
C ASP A 32 -3.73 -14.82 9.79
N ILE A 33 -4.59 -14.38 8.85
CA ILE A 33 -4.19 -14.03 7.48
C ILE A 33 -4.00 -12.52 7.38
N ILE A 34 -5.05 -11.76 7.70
CA ILE A 34 -5.01 -10.30 7.74
C ILE A 34 -5.45 -9.83 9.12
N SER A 35 -4.58 -9.06 9.78
CA SER A 35 -4.91 -8.39 11.04
C SER A 35 -6.00 -7.34 10.80
N PRO A 36 -7.11 -7.34 11.59
CA PRO A 36 -8.15 -6.31 11.49
C PRO A 36 -7.64 -4.89 11.74
N ARG A 37 -6.52 -4.74 12.48
CA ARG A 37 -5.90 -3.45 12.78
C ARG A 37 -4.99 -2.94 11.67
N SER A 38 -4.61 -3.79 10.72
CA SER A 38 -3.78 -3.37 9.58
C SER A 38 -4.52 -2.37 8.69
N VAL A 39 -3.80 -1.57 7.90
CA VAL A 39 -4.42 -0.66 6.92
C VAL A 39 -5.37 -1.42 5.99
N GLN A 40 -5.05 -2.67 5.66
CA GLN A 40 -5.91 -3.52 4.84
C GLN A 40 -7.21 -3.93 5.55
N GLY A 41 -7.15 -4.27 6.84
CA GLY A 41 -8.33 -4.53 7.67
C GLY A 41 -9.18 -3.28 7.90
N GLN A 42 -8.53 -2.12 8.00
CA GLN A 42 -9.20 -0.82 8.06
C GLN A 42 -9.89 -0.46 6.73
N LEU A 43 -9.31 -0.81 5.58
CA LEU A 43 -10.01 -0.69 4.29
C LEU A 43 -11.30 -1.51 4.29
N LEU A 44 -11.23 -2.78 4.71
CA LEU A 44 -12.40 -3.65 4.79
C LEU A 44 -13.50 -3.08 5.71
N SER A 45 -13.13 -2.63 6.91
CA SER A 45 -14.10 -2.13 7.89
C SER A 45 -14.65 -0.74 7.53
N ASN A 46 -13.78 0.24 7.26
CA ASN A 46 -14.17 1.63 7.05
C ASN A 46 -14.83 1.88 5.69
N VAL A 47 -14.46 1.13 4.65
CA VAL A 47 -14.88 1.40 3.26
C VAL A 47 -15.84 0.35 2.73
N PHE A 48 -15.69 -0.91 3.17
CA PHE A 48 -16.53 -2.02 2.75
C PHE A 48 -17.52 -2.47 3.84
N GLY A 49 -17.55 -1.80 5.00
CA GLY A 49 -18.49 -2.11 6.07
C GLY A 49 -18.31 -3.51 6.68
N GLY A 50 -17.13 -4.10 6.54
CA GLY A 50 -16.86 -5.49 6.95
C GLY A 50 -17.27 -6.56 5.94
N ASP A 51 -17.77 -6.17 4.76
CA ASP A 51 -18.15 -7.13 3.71
C ASP A 51 -16.92 -7.61 2.92
N GLU A 52 -16.36 -8.74 3.36
CA GLU A 52 -15.21 -9.39 2.71
C GLU A 52 -15.51 -9.76 1.25
N GLY A 53 -16.72 -10.21 0.94
CA GLY A 53 -17.11 -10.60 -0.41
C GLY A 53 -17.18 -9.42 -1.39
N SER A 54 -17.59 -8.25 -0.89
CA SER A 54 -17.61 -7.02 -1.68
C SER A 54 -16.21 -6.48 -1.97
N LEU A 55 -15.28 -6.60 -1.01
CA LEU A 55 -13.86 -6.28 -1.24
C LEU A 55 -13.23 -7.25 -2.22
N GLU A 56 -13.53 -8.55 -2.05
CA GLU A 56 -13.07 -9.60 -2.95
C GLU A 56 -13.48 -9.35 -4.39
N GLY A 57 -14.78 -9.18 -4.65
CA GLY A 57 -15.30 -8.94 -5.99
C GLY A 57 -14.74 -7.68 -6.62
N ALA A 58 -14.47 -6.62 -5.83
CA ALA A 58 -13.85 -5.40 -6.33
C ALA A 58 -12.39 -5.63 -6.75
N LEU A 59 -11.62 -6.36 -5.94
CA LEU A 59 -10.23 -6.74 -6.27
C LEU A 59 -10.17 -7.66 -7.48
N GLU A 60 -11.03 -8.68 -7.56
CA GLU A 60 -11.09 -9.59 -8.71
C GLU A 60 -11.41 -8.84 -10.01
N ALA A 61 -12.35 -7.90 -9.96
CA ALA A 61 -12.68 -7.06 -11.11
C ALA A 61 -11.49 -6.20 -11.55
N ALA A 62 -10.81 -5.54 -10.61
CA ALA A 62 -9.65 -4.70 -10.88
C ALA A 62 -8.42 -5.51 -11.36
N LEU A 63 -8.27 -6.74 -10.89
CA LEU A 63 -7.15 -7.62 -11.23
C LEU A 63 -7.40 -8.50 -12.47
N ARG A 64 -8.59 -8.45 -13.08
CA ARG A 64 -8.99 -9.35 -14.18
C ARG A 64 -8.00 -9.38 -15.35
N ASN A 65 -7.43 -8.23 -15.70
CA ASN A 65 -6.50 -8.09 -16.83
C ASN A 65 -5.03 -8.07 -16.40
N HIS A 66 -4.74 -8.24 -15.11
CA HIS A 66 -3.38 -8.31 -14.61
C HIS A 66 -2.81 -9.71 -14.83
N GLN A 67 -1.54 -9.77 -15.23
CA GLN A 67 -0.85 -11.04 -15.39
C GLN A 67 -0.67 -11.73 -14.04
N VAL A 68 -1.17 -12.96 -13.92
CA VAL A 68 -0.86 -13.85 -12.81
C VAL A 68 0.55 -14.40 -13.04
N SER A 69 1.46 -14.18 -12.10
CA SER A 69 2.85 -14.64 -12.19
C SER A 69 2.98 -16.12 -11.84
N PHE A 70 2.16 -16.59 -10.88
CA PHE A 70 2.20 -17.96 -10.39
C PHE A 70 0.87 -18.31 -9.71
N VAL A 71 0.54 -19.61 -9.66
CA VAL A 71 -0.58 -20.12 -8.87
C VAL A 71 -0.04 -21.22 -7.96
N GLU A 72 -0.12 -21.01 -6.65
CA GLU A 72 0.26 -22.01 -5.65
C GLU A 72 -0.66 -23.23 -5.71
N SER A 73 -0.11 -24.42 -5.45
CA SER A 73 -0.94 -25.62 -5.28
C SER A 73 -1.66 -25.58 -3.92
N GLU A 74 -2.73 -26.37 -3.80
CA GLU A 74 -3.47 -26.49 -2.55
C GLU A 74 -2.63 -27.12 -1.44
N GLU A 75 -1.78 -28.08 -1.78
CA GLU A 75 -0.88 -28.76 -0.86
C GLU A 75 0.21 -27.81 -0.33
N ALA A 76 0.75 -26.96 -1.21
CA ALA A 76 1.81 -26.01 -0.84
C ALA A 76 1.28 -24.80 -0.05
N LYS A 77 0.06 -24.35 -0.36
CA LYS A 77 -0.61 -23.23 0.30
C LYS A 77 -2.05 -23.63 0.66
N PRO A 78 -2.24 -24.32 1.80
CA PRO A 78 -3.57 -24.79 2.23
C PRO A 78 -4.48 -23.65 2.71
N ARG A 79 -3.92 -22.45 2.99
CA ARG A 79 -4.65 -21.28 3.52
C ARG A 79 -4.37 -20.01 2.71
N GLY A 80 -5.39 -19.17 2.57
CA GLY A 80 -5.35 -17.92 1.83
C GLY A 80 -5.39 -18.11 0.32
N LYS A 81 -5.26 -17.01 -0.42
CA LYS A 81 -5.30 -16.99 -1.89
C LYS A 81 -4.04 -17.56 -2.51
N ARG A 82 -4.20 -18.22 -3.66
CA ARG A 82 -3.12 -18.95 -4.34
C ARG A 82 -2.60 -18.26 -5.60
N LYS A 83 -3.42 -17.40 -6.23
CA LYS A 83 -2.99 -16.60 -7.38
C LYS A 83 -2.03 -15.52 -6.90
N ARG A 84 -0.83 -15.48 -7.46
CA ARG A 84 0.18 -14.48 -7.20
C ARG A 84 0.27 -13.49 -8.36
N TYR A 85 0.45 -12.24 -8.01
CA TYR A 85 0.67 -11.14 -8.92
C TYR A 85 2.10 -10.62 -8.74
N PRO A 86 2.74 -10.07 -9.78
CA PRO A 86 4.05 -9.43 -9.63
C PRO A 86 4.05 -8.35 -8.54
N ILE A 87 5.15 -8.21 -7.80
CA ILE A 87 5.36 -7.06 -6.91
C ILE A 87 5.28 -5.77 -7.73
N GLY A 88 4.56 -4.78 -7.21
CA GLY A 88 4.23 -3.53 -7.91
C GLY A 88 2.96 -3.59 -8.74
N THR A 89 2.24 -4.71 -8.75
CA THR A 89 0.85 -4.75 -9.24
C THR A 89 -0.02 -3.82 -8.41
N VAL A 90 -0.87 -3.01 -9.06
CA VAL A 90 -1.78 -2.06 -8.41
C VAL A 90 -3.21 -2.33 -8.87
N ALA A 91 -4.06 -2.77 -7.94
CA ALA A 91 -5.50 -2.85 -8.17
C ALA A 91 -6.15 -1.52 -7.77
N VAL A 92 -6.80 -0.84 -8.72
CA VAL A 92 -7.48 0.44 -8.46
C VAL A 92 -8.95 0.18 -8.20
N LEU A 93 -9.38 0.42 -6.95
CA LEU A 93 -10.77 0.33 -6.54
C LEU A 93 -11.38 1.73 -6.51
N VAL A 94 -12.66 1.85 -6.88
CA VAL A 94 -13.40 3.11 -6.76
C VAL A 94 -14.59 2.89 -5.85
N ARG A 95 -14.69 3.71 -4.80
CA ARG A 95 -15.86 3.74 -3.91
C ARG A 95 -16.30 5.17 -3.71
N GLN A 96 -17.56 5.43 -4.03
CA GLN A 96 -18.10 6.79 -4.12
C GLN A 96 -17.24 7.64 -5.09
N SER A 97 -16.51 8.62 -4.57
CA SER A 97 -15.61 9.49 -5.34
C SER A 97 -14.14 9.34 -4.97
N VAL A 98 -13.80 8.35 -4.14
CA VAL A 98 -12.42 8.09 -3.68
C VAL A 98 -11.88 6.84 -4.36
N LYS A 99 -10.64 6.92 -4.83
CA LYS A 99 -9.90 5.78 -5.35
C LYS A 99 -9.00 5.18 -4.28
N TYR A 100 -8.88 3.86 -4.31
CA TYR A 100 -8.01 3.09 -3.44
C TYR A 100 -7.04 2.29 -4.30
N TYR A 101 -5.77 2.67 -4.25
CA TYR A 101 -4.68 2.02 -4.95
C TYR A 101 -4.15 0.89 -4.06
N CYS A 102 -4.61 -0.33 -4.31
CA CYS A 102 -4.21 -1.52 -3.56
C CYS A 102 -2.93 -2.07 -4.18
N VAL A 103 -1.80 -1.99 -3.47
CA VAL A 103 -0.46 -2.23 -4.03
C VAL A 103 0.15 -3.51 -3.47
N ALA A 104 0.52 -4.44 -4.35
CA ALA A 104 1.33 -5.61 -3.98
C ALA A 104 2.77 -5.17 -3.68
N TYR A 105 3.07 -4.89 -2.41
CA TYR A 105 4.40 -4.40 -1.98
C TYR A 105 5.24 -5.48 -1.29
N SER A 106 4.63 -6.62 -0.96
CA SER A 106 5.26 -7.71 -0.22
C SER A 106 4.78 -9.06 -0.74
N ARG A 107 5.57 -10.11 -0.50
CA ARG A 107 5.22 -11.49 -0.82
C ARG A 107 4.57 -12.14 0.40
N MET A 108 3.44 -12.81 0.20
CA MET A 108 2.84 -13.66 1.24
C MET A 108 3.53 -15.02 1.25
N GLY A 109 4.21 -15.34 2.35
CA GLY A 109 4.74 -16.68 2.61
C GLY A 109 3.63 -17.72 2.80
N ASN A 110 3.94 -18.99 2.57
CA ASN A 110 2.97 -20.08 2.80
C ASN A 110 2.70 -20.31 4.30
N ASN A 111 3.54 -19.75 5.17
CA ASN A 111 3.34 -19.63 6.62
C ASN A 111 2.55 -18.37 7.03
N LEU A 112 1.92 -17.66 6.08
CA LEU A 112 1.13 -16.44 6.30
C LEU A 112 1.94 -15.22 6.81
N THR A 113 3.27 -15.25 6.66
CA THR A 113 4.12 -14.09 6.97
C THR A 113 4.40 -13.29 5.70
N ALA A 114 4.17 -11.97 5.76
CA ALA A 114 4.54 -11.07 4.67
C ALA A 114 6.05 -10.78 4.69
N GLN A 115 6.68 -10.78 3.52
CA GLN A 115 8.10 -10.48 3.37
C GLN A 115 8.31 -9.47 2.25
N SER A 116 9.12 -8.45 2.49
CA SER A 116 9.50 -7.48 1.47
C SER A 116 10.96 -7.05 1.65
N SER A 117 11.48 -6.40 0.63
CA SER A 117 12.86 -5.92 0.55
C SER A 117 12.89 -4.48 0.03
N VAL A 118 14.01 -3.78 0.21
CA VAL A 118 14.17 -2.41 -0.29
C VAL A 118 13.90 -2.34 -1.79
N ASN A 119 14.38 -3.32 -2.55
CA ASN A 119 14.15 -3.42 -4.00
C ASN A 119 12.67 -3.63 -4.32
N ASN A 120 11.97 -4.48 -3.56
CA ASN A 120 10.54 -4.69 -3.74
C ASN A 120 9.75 -3.40 -3.45
N LEU A 121 10.09 -2.68 -2.38
CA LEU A 121 9.46 -1.42 -2.03
C LEU A 121 9.70 -0.36 -3.11
N TRP A 122 10.94 -0.21 -3.59
CA TRP A 122 11.25 0.74 -4.66
C TRP A 122 10.48 0.43 -5.95
N ASN A 123 10.47 -0.85 -6.36
CA ASN A 123 9.75 -1.30 -7.55
C ASN A 123 8.23 -1.08 -7.41
N CYS A 124 7.66 -1.39 -6.25
CA CYS A 124 6.22 -1.22 -6.05
C CYS A 124 5.81 0.25 -6.02
N LEU A 125 6.64 1.14 -5.48
CA LEU A 125 6.41 2.58 -5.52
C LEU A 125 6.39 3.09 -6.97
N GLY A 126 7.30 2.60 -7.82
CA GLY A 126 7.26 2.89 -9.27
C GLY A 126 5.92 2.52 -9.92
N GLY A 127 5.43 1.30 -9.68
CA GLY A 127 4.11 0.85 -10.16
C GLY A 127 2.96 1.68 -9.59
N THR A 128 3.04 2.04 -8.31
CA THR A 128 2.06 2.88 -7.60
C THR A 128 1.93 4.23 -8.27
N TRP A 129 3.04 4.92 -8.50
CA TRP A 129 3.01 6.25 -9.12
C TRP A 129 2.58 6.19 -10.59
N GLY A 130 2.86 5.10 -11.30
CA GLY A 130 2.29 4.83 -12.62
C GLY A 130 0.76 4.79 -12.59
N ALA A 131 0.19 3.97 -11.70
CA ALA A 131 -1.27 3.85 -11.55
C ALA A 131 -1.93 5.15 -11.06
N VAL A 132 -1.28 5.90 -10.17
CA VAL A 132 -1.77 7.21 -9.72
C VAL A 132 -1.76 8.21 -10.88
N ALA A 133 -0.69 8.26 -11.69
CA ALA A 133 -0.64 9.15 -12.84
C ALA A 133 -1.71 8.79 -13.90
N GLU A 134 -1.95 7.49 -14.12
CA GLU A 134 -2.91 7.00 -15.11
C GLU A 134 -4.37 7.23 -14.69
N HIS A 135 -4.71 6.95 -13.43
CA HIS A 135 -6.09 6.93 -12.97
C HIS A 135 -6.45 8.07 -12.01
N GLY A 136 -5.47 8.80 -11.48
CA GLY A 136 -5.65 9.76 -10.38
C GLY A 136 -6.32 11.06 -10.80
N HIS A 137 -6.26 11.45 -12.07
CA HIS A 137 -6.75 12.76 -12.55
C HIS A 137 -6.18 13.93 -11.73
N LEU A 138 -4.93 13.80 -11.27
CA LEU A 138 -4.23 14.78 -10.43
C LEU A 138 -4.87 15.05 -9.06
N ASN A 139 -5.80 14.21 -8.60
CA ASN A 139 -6.32 14.24 -7.24
C ASN A 139 -5.17 14.11 -6.23
N PRO A 140 -5.25 14.77 -5.06
CA PRO A 140 -4.36 14.50 -3.94
C PRO A 140 -4.34 13.00 -3.62
N VAL A 141 -3.18 12.50 -3.23
CA VAL A 141 -2.99 11.10 -2.84
C VAL A 141 -2.37 11.01 -1.45
N ALA A 142 -2.86 10.10 -0.62
CA ALA A 142 -2.30 9.79 0.68
C ALA A 142 -1.80 8.35 0.75
N ILE A 143 -0.69 8.14 1.45
CA ILE A 143 -0.03 6.84 1.62
C ILE A 143 0.41 6.67 3.08
N PRO A 144 0.21 5.48 3.70
CA PRO A 144 0.80 5.20 5.01
C PRO A 144 2.30 4.94 4.87
N VAL A 145 3.02 4.80 5.99
CA VAL A 145 4.43 4.33 5.94
C VAL A 145 4.46 2.84 5.55
N LEU A 146 4.49 2.54 4.25
CA LEU A 146 4.52 1.15 3.75
C LEU A 146 5.75 0.40 4.25
N GLY A 147 5.56 -0.85 4.66
CA GLY A 147 6.65 -1.75 5.05
C GLY A 147 7.17 -1.59 6.47
N SER A 148 6.60 -0.66 7.25
CA SER A 148 6.94 -0.44 8.66
C SER A 148 6.48 -1.56 9.59
N ASP A 149 5.34 -2.19 9.29
CA ASP A 149 4.70 -3.17 10.16
C ASP A 149 5.04 -4.63 9.78
N LEU A 150 4.06 -5.40 9.29
CA LEU A 150 4.11 -6.86 9.16
C LEU A 150 5.19 -7.36 8.19
N ALA A 151 5.55 -6.57 7.18
CA ALA A 151 6.52 -6.97 6.15
C ALA A 151 7.99 -6.65 6.50
N ARG A 152 8.22 -5.78 7.51
CA ARG A 152 9.54 -5.32 8.01
C ARG A 152 10.62 -5.26 6.93
N VAL A 153 10.45 -4.36 5.97
CA VAL A 153 11.33 -4.23 4.79
C VAL A 153 12.79 -4.09 5.23
N ASP A 154 13.57 -5.18 5.11
CA ASP A 154 15.01 -5.28 5.44
C ASP A 154 15.47 -4.56 6.73
N ASN A 155 14.60 -4.45 7.74
CA ASN A 155 14.82 -3.69 8.98
C ASN A 155 15.11 -2.18 8.77
N LEU A 156 14.63 -1.58 7.68
CA LEU A 156 14.64 -0.13 7.53
C LEU A 156 13.82 0.52 8.64
N ASP A 157 14.34 1.62 9.18
CA ASP A 157 13.59 2.46 10.09
C ASP A 157 12.47 3.22 9.35
N HIS A 158 11.51 3.73 10.13
CA HIS A 158 10.35 4.44 9.57
C HIS A 158 10.77 5.69 8.79
N GLU A 159 11.83 6.38 9.22
CA GLU A 159 12.36 7.53 8.51
C GLU A 159 12.87 7.18 7.12
N SER A 160 13.61 6.09 6.98
CA SER A 160 14.12 5.62 5.68
C SER A 160 12.97 5.22 4.77
N LEU A 161 11.95 4.56 5.30
CA LEU A 161 10.74 4.23 4.54
C LEU A 161 10.01 5.49 4.05
N ILE A 162 9.83 6.49 4.91
CA ILE A 162 9.24 7.79 4.54
C ILE A 162 10.08 8.47 3.45
N LYS A 163 11.41 8.52 3.63
CA LYS A 163 12.34 9.12 2.65
C LYS A 163 12.25 8.39 1.30
N MET A 164 12.16 7.06 1.28
CA MET A 164 11.99 6.28 0.04
C MET A 164 10.68 6.61 -0.68
N VAL A 165 9.56 6.68 0.05
CA VAL A 165 8.26 7.07 -0.52
C VAL A 165 8.37 8.46 -1.17
N ILE A 166 8.92 9.44 -0.45
CA ILE A 166 9.08 10.80 -0.94
C ILE A 166 10.01 10.86 -2.16
N LEU A 167 11.18 10.23 -2.10
CA LEU A 167 12.18 10.24 -3.18
C LEU A 167 11.61 9.61 -4.45
N SER A 168 10.95 8.46 -4.33
CA SER A 168 10.35 7.80 -5.49
C SER A 168 9.24 8.65 -6.14
N PHE A 169 8.41 9.33 -5.34
CA PHE A 169 7.38 10.24 -5.84
C PHE A 169 7.97 11.46 -6.55
N VAL A 170 8.98 12.09 -5.95
CA VAL A 170 9.68 13.25 -6.54
C VAL A 170 10.39 12.84 -7.83
N ALA A 171 11.09 11.71 -7.82
CA ALA A 171 11.76 11.18 -9.01
C ALA A 171 10.76 10.97 -10.15
N ARG A 172 9.64 10.28 -9.88
CA ARG A 172 8.60 10.06 -10.89
C ARG A 172 7.95 11.37 -11.35
N SER A 173 7.74 12.31 -10.45
CA SER A 173 7.14 13.62 -10.77
C SER A 173 8.01 14.49 -11.69
N ARG A 174 9.32 14.21 -11.78
CA ARG A 174 10.22 14.85 -12.76
C ARG A 174 10.02 14.35 -14.19
N GLU A 175 9.48 13.13 -14.35
CA GLU A 175 9.17 12.54 -15.67
C GLU A 175 7.77 12.93 -16.15
N GLY A 176 6.84 13.17 -15.22
CA GLY A 176 5.49 13.63 -15.50
C GLY A 176 4.69 13.81 -14.21
N VAL A 177 3.69 14.69 -14.22
CA VAL A 177 2.91 14.99 -13.02
C VAL A 177 2.15 13.75 -12.55
N VAL A 178 2.47 13.27 -11.35
CA VAL A 178 1.80 12.11 -10.71
C VAL A 178 0.51 12.56 -10.03
N SER A 179 0.61 13.56 -9.16
CA SER A 179 -0.50 14.15 -8.40
C SER A 179 -0.17 15.60 -8.01
N ARG A 180 -1.18 16.40 -7.67
CA ARG A 180 -1.00 17.74 -7.10
C ARG A 180 -0.35 17.70 -5.72
N GLU A 181 -0.70 16.70 -4.92
CA GLU A 181 -0.25 16.58 -3.54
C GLU A 181 -0.05 15.13 -3.14
N LEU A 182 1.08 14.86 -2.48
CA LEU A 182 1.33 13.62 -1.76
C LEU A 182 1.31 13.91 -0.26
N THR A 183 0.49 13.18 0.49
CA THR A 183 0.54 13.14 1.95
C THR A 183 1.02 11.78 2.43
N VAL A 184 2.15 11.74 3.14
CA VAL A 184 2.60 10.55 3.87
C VAL A 184 2.03 10.61 5.28
N VAL A 185 1.20 9.63 5.63
CA VAL A 185 0.52 9.54 6.91
C VAL A 185 1.28 8.58 7.83
N VAL A 186 1.78 9.12 8.93
CA VAL A 186 2.37 8.34 10.02
C VAL A 186 1.25 8.02 11.01
N HIS A 187 0.96 6.73 11.21
CA HIS A 187 -0.03 6.32 12.20
C HIS A 187 0.42 6.78 13.61
N PRO A 188 -0.49 7.22 14.50
CA PRO A 188 -0.13 7.67 15.85
C PRO A 188 0.73 6.67 16.64
N ASP A 189 0.45 5.37 16.51
CA ASP A 189 1.24 4.31 17.19
C ASP A 189 2.70 4.25 16.72
N ASN A 190 3.01 4.80 15.54
CA ASN A 190 4.35 4.74 14.95
C ASN A 190 5.12 6.07 15.09
N VAL A 191 4.53 7.10 15.69
CA VAL A 191 5.14 8.45 15.78
C VAL A 191 6.45 8.46 16.56
N GLU A 192 6.58 7.60 17.58
CA GLU A 192 7.79 7.51 18.41
C GLU A 192 9.01 7.01 17.63
N TYR A 193 8.80 6.32 16.51
CA TYR A 193 9.86 5.79 15.64
C TYR A 193 10.27 6.75 14.52
N VAL A 194 9.72 7.97 14.50
CA VAL A 194 9.94 8.96 13.44
C VAL A 194 10.39 10.30 14.02
N ASN A 195 11.61 10.75 13.69
CA ASN A 195 11.99 12.13 13.93
C ASN A 195 11.40 13.05 12.84
N LEU A 196 10.24 13.64 13.13
CA LEU A 196 9.55 14.55 12.20
C LEU A 196 10.38 15.80 11.85
N ASN A 197 11.33 16.21 12.70
CA ASN A 197 12.23 17.32 12.38
C ASN A 197 13.22 16.93 11.28
N GLU A 198 13.78 15.72 11.35
CA GLU A 198 14.68 15.19 10.32
C GLU A 198 13.95 14.99 8.99
N VAL A 199 12.74 14.44 9.04
CA VAL A 199 11.90 14.30 7.84
C VAL A 199 11.57 15.66 7.22
N ARG A 200 11.27 16.67 8.05
CA ARG A 200 11.03 18.05 7.56
C ARG A 200 12.29 18.70 6.99
N ALA A 201 13.44 18.55 7.64
CA ALA A 201 14.71 19.05 7.13
C ALA A 201 15.05 18.41 5.77
N PHE A 202 14.82 17.10 5.66
CA PHE A 202 14.95 16.37 4.40
C PHE A 202 14.03 16.93 3.30
N LEU A 203 12.74 17.17 3.60
CA LEU A 203 11.81 17.77 2.62
C LEU A 203 12.27 19.14 2.10
N TYR A 204 12.89 19.97 2.95
CA TYR A 204 13.43 21.27 2.53
C TYR A 204 14.69 21.16 1.67
N SER A 205 15.33 20.00 1.61
CA SER A 205 16.55 19.77 0.82
C SER A 205 16.30 19.25 -0.60
N LEU A 206 15.05 18.91 -0.94
CA LEU A 206 14.65 18.26 -2.20
C LEU A 206 14.46 19.21 -3.39
#